data_AF-A0A3L7S8S4-F1
#
_entry.id   AF-A0A3L7S8S4-F1
#
_cell.length_a   1.000
_cell.length_b   1.000
_cell.length_c   1.000
_cell.angle_alpha   90.00
_cell.angle_beta   90.00
_cell.angle_gamma   90.00
#
_symmetry.space_group_name_H-M   'P 1'
#
loop_
_entity.id
_entity.type
_entity.pdbx_description
1 polymer ?
#
loop_
_entity_poly.entity_id
_entity_poly.type
_entity_poly.pdbx_seq_one_letter_code
_entity_poly.pdbx_strand_id
1 'polypeptide(L)'
;MKGDDARRTAISRRTALGDIGIGIGGVALAGLLGGAARATAGAHPLAARPPHFAARAKSVILLFASGGVSHVDCFDPKPVLNTHSGQAVPEDLVKGQRFAFISGRPKLLGSPFAFRRHGACGMELSDLLPH
;
A
#
# COMPACT_ATOMS: atom_id res chain seq x y z
N MET A 1 -58.22 -67.85 -3.43
CA MET A 1 -57.99 -66.72 -4.37
C MET A 1 -58.20 -65.39 -3.66
N LYS A 2 -57.12 -64.71 -3.25
CA LYS A 2 -56.84 -63.28 -3.47
C LYS A 2 -55.58 -62.94 -2.68
N GLY A 3 -54.45 -62.99 -3.39
CA GLY A 3 -53.15 -62.64 -2.84
C GLY A 3 -52.97 -61.12 -2.78
N ASP A 4 -52.32 -60.69 -1.71
CA ASP A 4 -51.15 -59.81 -1.76
C ASP A 4 -51.27 -58.52 -2.59
N ASP A 5 -52.13 -57.60 -2.16
CA ASP A 5 -52.28 -56.27 -2.78
C ASP A 5 -51.74 -55.11 -1.91
N ALA A 6 -50.91 -55.42 -0.90
CA ALA A 6 -50.43 -54.44 0.09
C ALA A 6 -48.94 -54.06 -0.06
N ARG A 7 -48.25 -54.45 -1.15
CA ARG A 7 -46.80 -54.24 -1.31
C ARG A 7 -46.36 -53.62 -2.64
N ARG A 8 -47.18 -52.77 -3.24
CA ARG A 8 -46.73 -51.89 -4.34
C ARG A 8 -47.31 -50.49 -4.19
N THR A 9 -46.85 -49.75 -3.19
CA THR A 9 -46.90 -48.29 -3.24
C THR A 9 -45.93 -47.87 -4.34
N ALA A 10 -46.42 -47.90 -5.59
CA ALA A 10 -45.67 -47.47 -6.75
C ALA A 10 -45.20 -46.04 -6.49
N ILE A 11 -43.88 -45.84 -6.38
CA ILE A 11 -43.29 -44.52 -6.24
C ILE A 11 -43.84 -43.68 -7.39
N SER A 12 -44.73 -42.75 -7.09
CA SER A 12 -45.31 -41.89 -8.11
C SER A 12 -44.20 -40.97 -8.62
N ARG A 13 -44.19 -40.67 -9.92
CA ARG A 13 -43.20 -39.74 -10.50
C ARG A 13 -43.15 -38.40 -9.74
N ARG A 14 -44.30 -37.94 -9.25
CA ARG A 14 -44.42 -36.72 -8.42
C ARG A 14 -43.67 -36.86 -7.10
N THR A 15 -43.83 -37.98 -6.40
CA THR A 15 -43.14 -38.26 -5.13
C THR A 15 -41.64 -38.39 -5.35
N ALA A 16 -41.22 -39.16 -6.36
CA ALA A 16 -39.80 -39.30 -6.71
C ALA A 16 -39.14 -37.95 -7.04
N LEU A 17 -39.78 -37.13 -7.88
CA LEU A 17 -39.24 -35.82 -8.27
C LEU A 17 -39.24 -34.84 -7.09
N GLY A 18 -40.24 -34.91 -6.21
CA GLY A 18 -40.28 -34.12 -4.98
C GLY A 18 -39.13 -34.47 -4.03
N ASP A 19 -38.95 -35.76 -3.74
CA ASP A 19 -37.94 -36.25 -2.79
C ASP A 19 -36.51 -36.01 -3.32
N ILE A 20 -36.28 -36.25 -4.63
CA ILE A 20 -34.99 -35.98 -5.28
C ILE A 20 -34.67 -34.48 -5.28
N GLY A 21 -35.66 -33.62 -5.56
CA GLY A 21 -35.48 -32.17 -5.54
C GLY A 21 -35.06 -31.64 -4.17
N ILE A 22 -35.68 -32.16 -3.10
CA ILE A 22 -35.32 -31.81 -1.71
C ILE A 22 -33.91 -32.31 -1.38
N GLY A 23 -33.55 -33.54 -1.79
CA GLY A 23 -32.21 -34.10 -1.57
C GLY A 23 -31.09 -33.29 -2.23
N ILE A 24 -31.28 -32.89 -3.50
CA ILE A 24 -30.32 -32.05 -4.23
C ILE A 24 -30.21 -30.67 -3.59
N GLY A 25 -31.34 -30.08 -3.17
CA GLY A 25 -31.35 -28.81 -2.44
C GLY A 25 -30.59 -28.88 -1.11
N GLY A 26 -30.71 -29.98 -0.37
CA GLY A 26 -29.96 -30.23 0.86
C GLY A 26 -28.45 -30.31 0.64
N VAL A 27 -28.00 -30.97 -0.44
CA VAL A 27 -26.58 -31.03 -0.81
C VAL A 27 -26.04 -29.65 -1.22
N ALA A 28 -26.81 -28.88 -2.00
CA ALA A 28 -26.44 -27.52 -2.37
C ALA A 28 -26.34 -26.61 -1.13
N LEU A 29 -27.30 -26.69 -0.21
CA LEU A 29 -27.29 -25.95 1.04
C LEU A 29 -26.11 -26.34 1.94
N ALA A 30 -25.78 -27.63 2.04
CA ALA A 30 -24.60 -28.11 2.76
C ALA A 30 -23.29 -27.57 2.14
N GLY A 31 -23.22 -27.45 0.81
CA GLY A 31 -22.10 -26.81 0.12
C GLY A 31 -21.97 -25.31 0.43
N LEU A 32 -23.09 -24.58 0.42
CA LEU A 32 -23.13 -23.15 0.74
C LEU A 32 -22.78 -22.88 2.22
N LEU A 33 -23.37 -23.65 3.13
CA LEU A 33 -23.09 -23.55 4.57
C LEU A 33 -21.69 -24.05 4.93
N GLY A 34 -21.17 -25.06 4.22
CA GLY A 34 -19.79 -25.53 4.38
C GLY A 34 -18.75 -24.52 3.92
N GLY A 35 -19.05 -23.72 2.88
CA GLY A 35 -18.23 -22.58 2.46
C GLY A 35 -18.26 -21.41 3.47
N ALA A 36 -19.44 -21.12 4.02
CA ALA A 36 -19.61 -20.10 5.06
C ALA A 36 -18.96 -20.51 6.40
N ALA A 37 -19.05 -21.78 6.79
CA ALA A 37 -18.39 -22.32 7.99
C ALA A 37 -16.86 -22.40 7.85
N ARG A 38 -16.35 -22.46 6.60
CA ARG A 38 -14.91 -22.32 6.30
C ARG A 38 -14.41 -20.88 6.31
N ALA A 39 -15.30 -19.89 6.43
CA ALA A 39 -14.92 -18.48 6.58
C ALA A 39 -14.37 -18.14 7.98
N THR A 40 -14.23 -19.13 8.87
CA THR A 40 -13.57 -18.98 10.17
C THR A 40 -12.42 -19.97 10.30
N ALA A 41 -11.19 -19.41 10.30
CA ALA A 41 -9.91 -19.98 10.79
C ALA A 41 -8.71 -19.83 9.82
N GLY A 42 -8.69 -18.82 8.95
CA GLY A 42 -7.49 -18.48 8.18
C GLY A 42 -7.36 -16.97 8.07
N ALA A 43 -6.42 -16.40 8.83
CA ALA A 43 -5.89 -15.04 8.79
C ALA A 43 -6.85 -13.95 8.26
N HIS A 44 -7.31 -13.09 9.17
CA HIS A 44 -7.97 -11.82 8.82
C HIS A 44 -7.23 -11.19 7.62
N PRO A 45 -7.86 -11.02 6.44
CA PRO A 45 -7.15 -10.65 5.21
C PRO A 45 -6.49 -9.26 5.29
N LEU A 46 -6.92 -8.44 6.25
CA LEU A 46 -6.32 -7.14 6.57
C LEU A 46 -5.43 -7.18 7.82
N ALA A 47 -5.09 -8.36 8.34
CA ALA A 47 -4.14 -8.48 9.44
C ALA A 47 -2.78 -7.97 9.00
N ALA A 48 -2.11 -7.24 9.90
CA ALA A 48 -0.73 -6.83 9.71
C ALA A 48 0.14 -8.08 9.49
N ARG A 49 0.83 -8.12 8.35
CA ARG A 49 1.76 -9.20 8.03
C ARG A 49 3.09 -8.94 8.74
N PRO A 50 3.73 -9.98 9.30
CA PRO A 50 5.07 -9.83 9.84
C PRO A 50 6.03 -9.38 8.71
N PRO A 51 6.89 -8.38 8.95
CA PRO A 51 7.89 -7.98 7.98
C PRO A 51 8.93 -9.09 7.78
N HIS A 52 9.53 -9.14 6.59
CA HIS A 52 10.63 -10.08 6.29
C HIS A 52 11.87 -9.86 7.17
N PHE A 53 12.04 -8.65 7.71
CA PHE A 53 13.13 -8.26 8.59
C PHE A 53 12.60 -7.60 9.85
N ALA A 54 13.35 -7.71 10.95
CA ALA A 54 13.03 -6.98 12.17
C ALA A 54 13.05 -5.47 11.91
N ALA A 55 11.98 -4.78 12.31
CA ALA A 55 11.88 -3.33 12.16
C ALA A 55 12.94 -2.64 13.05
N ARG A 56 13.84 -1.88 12.42
CA ARG A 56 14.86 -1.09 13.14
C ARG A 56 14.30 0.23 13.68
N ALA A 57 13.23 0.73 13.08
CA ALA A 57 12.55 1.96 13.48
C ALA A 57 11.13 1.64 13.95
N LYS A 58 10.70 2.28 15.04
CA LYS A 58 9.35 2.11 15.60
C LYS A 58 8.31 2.97 14.88
N SER A 59 8.73 4.12 14.32
CA SER A 59 7.86 5.09 13.66
C SER A 59 8.61 5.81 12.56
N VAL A 60 7.91 6.13 11.47
CA VAL A 60 8.42 6.90 10.33
C VAL A 60 7.49 8.07 10.11
N ILE A 61 8.03 9.29 10.09
CA ILE A 61 7.28 10.51 9.80
C ILE A 61 7.64 10.92 8.37
N LEU A 62 6.66 10.90 7.47
CA LEU A 62 6.81 11.41 6.11
C LEU A 62 6.12 12.77 6.00
N LEU A 63 6.88 13.80 5.66
CA LEU A 63 6.36 15.14 5.45
C LEU A 63 6.30 15.43 3.94
N PHE A 64 5.10 15.65 3.40
CA PHE A 64 4.90 16.08 2.03
C PHE A 64 4.45 17.54 2.00
N ALA A 65 5.39 18.45 1.75
CA ALA A 65 5.14 19.89 1.77
C ALA A 65 4.96 20.44 0.35
N SER A 66 3.78 20.25 -0.24
CA SER A 66 3.44 20.81 -1.55
C SER A 66 3.32 22.33 -1.47
N GLY A 67 4.16 23.06 -2.23
CA GLY A 67 4.25 24.53 -2.14
C GLY A 67 4.91 25.04 -0.86
N GLY A 68 5.46 24.15 -0.05
CA GLY A 68 6.23 24.51 1.13
C GLY A 68 7.63 24.99 0.79
N VAL A 69 8.34 25.42 1.82
CA VAL A 69 9.75 25.81 1.74
C VAL A 69 10.62 24.61 1.32
N SER A 70 11.58 24.85 0.43
CA SER A 70 12.51 23.84 -0.06
C SER A 70 13.31 23.25 1.10
N HIS A 71 13.40 21.92 1.18
CA HIS A 71 14.18 21.23 2.22
C HIS A 71 15.67 21.62 2.18
N VAL A 72 16.22 21.82 0.98
CA VAL A 72 17.61 22.27 0.74
C VAL A 72 17.81 23.69 1.29
N ASP A 73 16.76 24.50 1.35
CA ASP A 73 16.79 25.85 1.90
C ASP A 73 16.44 25.90 3.38
N CYS A 74 16.03 24.80 4.02
CA CYS A 74 15.54 24.81 5.40
C CYS A 74 16.37 24.01 6.38
N PHE A 75 16.66 22.73 6.09
CA PHE A 75 17.23 21.80 7.08
C PHE A 75 18.23 20.80 6.51
N ASP A 76 18.58 20.91 5.23
CA ASP A 76 19.54 20.03 4.56
C ASP A 76 20.63 20.84 3.85
N PRO A 77 21.56 21.46 4.60
CA PRO A 77 22.62 22.26 4.00
C PRO A 77 23.49 21.42 3.07
N LYS A 78 23.68 21.92 1.84
CA LYS A 78 24.52 21.28 0.81
C LYS A 78 25.77 22.13 0.52
N PRO A 79 26.84 22.04 1.33
CA PRO A 79 28.01 22.91 1.19
C PRO A 79 28.68 22.78 -0.19
N VAL A 80 28.79 21.57 -0.73
CA VAL A 80 29.34 21.34 -2.07
C VAL A 80 28.47 22.00 -3.15
N LEU A 81 27.15 21.93 -3.04
CA LEU A 81 26.24 22.59 -3.99
C LEU A 81 26.40 24.11 -3.93
N ASN A 82 26.60 24.67 -2.74
CA ASN A 82 26.84 26.10 -2.56
C ASN A 82 28.16 26.55 -3.22
N THR A 83 29.22 25.74 -3.11
CA THR A 83 30.51 26.01 -3.78
C THR A 83 30.38 26.04 -5.31
N HIS A 84 29.55 25.17 -5.88
CA HIS A 84 29.33 25.08 -7.32
C HIS A 84 28.14 25.92 -7.81
N SER A 85 27.55 26.76 -6.97
CA SER A 85 26.40 27.59 -7.32
C SER A 85 26.72 28.48 -8.54
N GLY A 86 25.80 28.53 -9.50
CA GLY A 86 25.94 29.26 -10.76
C GLY A 86 26.74 28.54 -11.86
N GLN A 87 27.42 27.43 -11.56
CA GLN A 87 28.12 26.62 -12.55
C GLN A 87 27.12 25.74 -13.33
N ALA A 88 27.45 25.40 -14.58
CA ALA A 88 26.64 24.48 -15.36
C ALA A 88 26.65 23.08 -14.72
N VAL A 89 25.51 22.39 -14.75
CA VAL A 89 25.44 21.01 -14.22
C VAL A 89 26.38 20.09 -15.03
N PRO A 90 27.23 19.28 -14.37
CA PRO A 90 28.06 18.27 -15.02
C PRO A 90 27.26 17.35 -15.94
N GLU A 91 27.81 16.99 -17.10
CA GLU A 91 27.05 16.21 -18.10
C GLU A 91 26.61 14.86 -17.57
N ASP A 92 27.49 14.22 -16.81
CA ASP A 92 27.27 12.88 -16.27
C ASP A 92 26.04 12.80 -15.34
N LEU A 93 25.62 13.93 -14.76
CA LEU A 93 24.44 13.99 -13.88
C LEU A 93 23.12 14.18 -14.65
N VAL A 94 23.18 14.73 -15.86
CA VAL A 94 21.99 15.08 -16.67
C VAL A 94 21.83 14.19 -17.91
N LYS A 95 22.86 13.43 -18.28
CA LYS A 95 22.85 12.54 -19.44
C LYS A 95 21.70 11.52 -19.32
N GLY A 96 20.81 11.52 -20.31
CA GLY A 96 19.65 10.62 -20.35
C GLY A 96 18.47 11.04 -19.46
N GLN A 97 18.57 12.15 -18.73
CA GLN A 97 17.49 12.67 -17.91
C GLN A 97 16.65 13.69 -18.69
N ARG A 98 15.32 13.57 -18.61
CA ARG A 98 14.39 14.54 -19.18
C ARG A 98 13.72 15.31 -18.05
N PHE A 99 14.07 16.58 -17.90
CA PHE A 99 13.46 17.47 -16.92
C PHE A 99 12.20 18.11 -17.51
N ALA A 100 11.09 18.09 -16.77
CA ALA A 100 9.79 18.54 -17.26
C ALA A 100 9.71 20.03 -17.63
N PHE A 101 10.53 20.88 -16.97
CA PHE A 101 10.47 22.34 -17.09
C PHE A 101 11.83 23.00 -17.34
N ILE A 102 12.87 22.21 -17.66
CA ILE A 102 14.23 22.72 -17.85
C ILE A 102 14.67 22.40 -19.28
N SER A 103 14.98 23.44 -20.04
CA SER A 103 15.57 23.34 -21.38
C SER A 103 17.07 23.67 -21.34
N GLY A 104 17.84 23.02 -22.20
CA GLY A 104 19.28 23.21 -22.28
C GLY A 104 20.04 22.63 -21.08
N ARG A 105 21.18 23.25 -20.74
CA ARG A 105 22.05 22.82 -19.65
C ARG A 105 21.81 23.73 -18.42
N PRO A 106 21.05 23.28 -17.40
CA PRO A 106 20.77 24.11 -16.23
C PRO A 106 22.04 24.47 -15.47
N LYS A 107 21.94 25.51 -14.64
CA LYS A 107 22.96 25.85 -13.66
C LYS A 107 22.60 25.24 -12.31
N LEU A 108 23.62 24.86 -11.55
CA LEU A 108 23.49 24.50 -10.15
C LEU A 108 23.06 25.73 -9.36
N LEU A 109 22.13 25.53 -8.41
CA LEU A 109 21.66 26.59 -7.53
C LEU A 109 21.86 26.14 -6.09
N GLY A 110 22.84 26.75 -5.42
CA GLY A 110 23.01 26.62 -3.97
C GLY A 110 21.94 27.42 -3.23
N SER A 111 21.74 27.08 -1.95
CA SER A 111 20.83 27.83 -1.09
C SER A 111 21.37 29.25 -0.87
N PRO A 112 20.54 30.30 -1.02
CA PRO A 112 20.96 31.67 -0.74
C PRO A 112 20.93 32.01 0.75
N PHE A 113 20.44 31.11 1.60
CA PHE A 113 20.24 31.35 3.03
C PHE A 113 21.43 30.86 3.85
N ALA A 114 21.68 31.53 4.97
CA ALA A 114 22.67 31.09 5.94
C ALA A 114 22.07 30.02 6.85
N PHE A 115 22.93 29.07 7.26
CA PHE A 115 22.57 27.98 8.15
C PHE A 115 23.33 28.10 9.47
N ARG A 116 22.65 27.77 10.56
CA ARG A 116 23.21 27.74 11.91
C ARG A 116 22.75 26.49 12.63
N ARG A 117 23.50 26.09 13.67
CA ARG A 117 23.09 24.95 14.51
C ARG A 117 22.08 25.43 15.56
N HIS A 118 20.94 24.74 15.65
CA HIS A 118 19.87 25.04 16.58
C HIS A 118 19.55 23.85 17.49
N GLY A 119 19.05 24.17 18.68
CA GLY A 119 18.59 23.20 19.67
C GLY A 119 19.71 22.33 20.28
N ALA A 120 19.32 21.45 21.20
CA ALA A 120 20.25 20.53 21.85
C ALA A 120 20.76 19.42 20.92
N CYS A 121 20.03 19.12 19.84
CA CYS A 121 20.44 18.13 18.83
C CYS A 121 21.46 18.67 17.82
N GLY A 122 21.69 19.99 17.78
CA GLY A 122 22.65 20.62 16.89
C GLY A 122 22.28 20.55 15.41
N MET A 123 20.98 20.43 15.09
CA MET A 123 20.50 20.39 13.71
C MET A 123 20.78 21.72 13.02
N GLU A 124 21.27 21.65 11.77
CA GLU A 124 21.51 22.84 10.97
C GLU A 124 20.22 23.30 10.31
N LEU A 125 19.78 24.51 10.66
CA LEU A 125 18.56 25.13 10.15
C LEU A 125 18.91 26.47 9.51
N SER A 126 18.17 26.84 8.49
CA SER A 126 18.35 28.15 7.85
C SER A 126 17.62 29.26 8.56
N ASP A 127 18.08 30.49 8.33
CA ASP A 127 17.47 31.72 8.84
C ASP A 127 16.05 32.00 8.27
N LEU A 128 15.52 31.15 7.39
CA LEU A 128 14.12 31.24 6.91
C LEU A 128 13.11 30.84 7.99
N LEU A 129 13.50 29.98 8.92
CA LEU A 129 12.60 29.51 9.96
C LEU A 129 12.55 30.54 11.09
N PRO A 130 11.35 30.99 11.50
CA PRO A 130 11.22 31.88 12.64
C PRO A 130 11.57 31.12 13.93
N HIS A 131 12.51 31.68 14.68
CA HIS A 131 12.88 31.41 16.08
C HIS A 131 12.88 29.94 16.53
#